data_AF-A0A8J2KN31-F1
#
_entry.id   AF-A0A8J2KN31-F1
#
_cell.length_a   1.000
_cell.length_b   1.000
_cell.length_c   1.000
_cell.angle_alpha   90.00
_cell.angle_beta   90.00
_cell.angle_gamma   90.00
#
_symmetry.space_group_name_H-M   'P 1'
#
loop_
_entity.id
_entity.type
_entity.pdbx_description
1 polymer ?
#
loop_
_entity_poly.entity_id
_entity_poly.type
_entity_poly.pdbx_seq_one_letter_code
_entity_poly.pdbx_strand_id
1 'polypeptide(L)'
;MLKALEGFSDHMYRNAGNLPKHDLAPLLSGEDYGATAGLAWLGGVCRDGVAQDRKTKISYRTSVSRDRGGAYAGIHTVSHELAHNMGAPHDGEKSSPEESRKYDTTGCPWNDGYIMSYIWNARNKLTFSSCSRFYMREII
;
A
#
# COMPACT_ATOMS: atom_id res chain seq x y z
N MET A 1 5.51 11.60 -4.10
CA MET A 1 4.56 10.47 -3.92
C MET A 1 3.26 10.88 -3.23
N LEU A 2 3.28 11.45 -2.01
CA LEU A 2 2.04 11.73 -1.23
C LEU A 2 0.97 12.51 -2.00
N LYS A 3 1.34 13.64 -2.63
CA LYS A 3 0.42 14.43 -3.48
C LYS A 3 -0.22 13.62 -4.61
N ALA A 4 0.50 12.65 -5.18
CA ALA A 4 -0.03 11.79 -6.23
C ALA A 4 -1.06 10.80 -5.66
N LEU A 5 -0.78 10.20 -4.51
CA LEU A 5 -1.76 9.35 -3.81
C LEU A 5 -3.00 10.14 -3.43
N GLU A 6 -2.86 11.30 -2.80
CA GLU A 6 -3.99 12.14 -2.39
C GLU A 6 -4.83 12.60 -3.59
N GLY A 7 -4.18 13.08 -4.65
CA GLY A 7 -4.87 13.51 -5.88
C GLY A 7 -5.61 12.35 -6.57
N PHE A 8 -5.00 11.17 -6.63
CA PHE A 8 -5.65 9.98 -7.16
C PHE A 8 -6.81 9.51 -6.27
N SER A 9 -6.65 9.57 -4.95
CA SER A 9 -7.70 9.22 -3.97
C SER A 9 -8.93 10.13 -4.08
N ASP A 10 -8.71 11.44 -4.27
CA ASP A 10 -9.77 12.44 -4.50
C ASP A 10 -10.42 12.21 -5.87
N HIS A 11 -9.64 11.94 -6.92
CA HIS A 11 -10.18 11.63 -8.25
C HIS A 11 -11.09 10.40 -8.22
N MET A 12 -10.66 9.30 -7.61
CA MET A 12 -11.43 8.07 -7.49
C MET A 12 -12.72 8.29 -6.70
N TYR A 13 -12.67 9.09 -5.62
CA TYR A 13 -13.85 9.44 -4.85
C TYR A 13 -14.87 10.25 -5.66
N ARG A 14 -14.43 11.33 -6.31
CA ARG A 14 -15.32 12.23 -7.08
C ARG A 14 -15.93 11.58 -8.31
N ASN A 15 -15.23 10.64 -8.92
CA ASN A 15 -15.67 9.98 -10.15
C ASN A 15 -16.30 8.60 -9.90
N ALA A 16 -16.55 8.20 -8.64
CA ALA A 16 -17.07 6.88 -8.31
C ALA A 16 -18.37 6.51 -9.08
N GLY A 17 -19.23 7.49 -9.38
CA GLY A 17 -20.46 7.26 -10.15
C GLY A 17 -20.23 6.91 -11.63
N ASN A 18 -19.06 7.20 -12.18
CA ASN A 18 -18.69 6.96 -13.59
C ASN A 18 -17.74 5.75 -13.76
N LEU A 19 -17.38 5.10 -12.65
CA LEU A 19 -16.43 4.00 -12.65
C LEU A 19 -17.16 2.66 -12.40
N PRO A 20 -16.63 1.54 -12.91
CA PRO A 20 -17.09 0.23 -12.49
C PRO A 20 -17.01 0.09 -10.98
N LYS A 21 -17.93 -0.69 -10.39
CA LYS A 21 -17.83 -1.06 -8.97
C LYS A 21 -16.51 -1.81 -8.75
N HIS A 22 -15.77 -1.41 -7.73
CA HIS A 22 -14.45 -1.96 -7.41
C HIS A 22 -14.16 -1.83 -5.91
N ASP A 23 -13.36 -2.75 -5.40
CA ASP A 23 -12.95 -2.81 -3.99
C ASP A 23 -11.62 -2.09 -3.74
N LEU A 24 -10.76 -2.05 -4.77
CA LEU A 24 -9.44 -1.41 -4.78
C LEU A 24 -9.16 -0.79 -6.15
N ALA A 25 -8.35 0.26 -6.17
CA ALA A 25 -7.84 0.90 -7.37
C ALA A 25 -6.35 1.25 -7.21
N PRO A 26 -5.43 0.43 -7.73
CA PRO A 26 -4.02 0.76 -7.80
C PRO A 26 -3.70 1.56 -9.07
N LEU A 27 -2.93 2.64 -8.95
CA LEU A 27 -2.35 3.38 -10.08
C LEU A 27 -0.91 2.92 -10.32
N LEU A 28 -0.65 2.33 -11.48
CA LEU A 28 0.70 2.05 -11.97
C LEU A 28 1.14 3.15 -12.93
N SER A 29 2.29 3.77 -12.68
CA SER A 29 2.78 4.93 -13.45
C SER A 29 4.29 4.87 -13.68
N GLY A 30 4.75 5.32 -14.85
CA GLY A 30 6.18 5.46 -15.15
C GLY A 30 6.81 6.75 -14.60
N GLU A 31 6.01 7.64 -14.01
CA GLU A 31 6.45 8.93 -13.50
C GLU A 31 7.49 8.81 -12.38
N ASP A 32 8.45 9.74 -12.36
CA ASP A 32 9.46 9.80 -11.30
C ASP A 32 8.94 10.59 -10.10
N TYR A 33 8.57 9.86 -9.05
CA TYR A 33 8.12 10.43 -7.78
C TYR A 33 9.24 10.58 -6.73
N GLY A 34 10.51 10.39 -7.12
CA GLY A 34 11.69 10.40 -6.25
C GLY A 34 12.08 9.01 -5.71
N ALA A 35 12.60 8.99 -4.48
CA ALA A 35 13.17 7.79 -3.86
C ALA A 35 12.15 6.69 -3.56
N THR A 36 10.93 7.08 -3.16
CA THR A 36 9.83 6.16 -2.87
C THR A 36 9.34 5.47 -4.14
N ALA A 37 9.14 4.15 -4.10
CA ALA A 37 8.64 3.38 -5.24
C ALA A 37 7.11 3.30 -5.28
N GLY A 38 6.44 3.29 -4.13
CA GLY A 38 4.98 3.31 -4.05
C GLY A 38 4.47 3.88 -2.73
N LEU A 39 3.18 4.15 -2.67
CA LEU A 39 2.50 4.58 -1.45
C LEU A 39 1.04 4.13 -1.45
N ALA A 40 0.56 3.69 -0.30
CA ALA A 40 -0.80 3.23 -0.09
C ALA A 40 -1.36 3.73 1.25
N TRP A 41 -2.69 3.72 1.36
CA TRP A 41 -3.36 3.88 2.64
C TRP A 41 -3.43 2.54 3.37
N LEU A 42 -2.77 2.45 4.52
CA LEU A 42 -2.74 1.24 5.35
C LEU A 42 -4.16 0.85 5.80
N GLY A 43 -4.60 -0.35 5.43
CA GLY A 43 -5.93 -0.87 5.77
C GLY A 43 -7.10 -0.15 5.09
N GLY A 44 -6.85 0.49 3.95
CA GLY A 44 -7.83 1.26 3.19
C GLY A 44 -8.80 0.45 2.32
N VAL A 45 -8.66 -0.88 2.24
CA VAL A 45 -9.54 -1.74 1.44
C VAL A 45 -11.03 -1.47 1.73
N CYS A 46 -11.83 -1.32 0.67
CA CYS A 46 -13.26 -1.03 0.73
C CYS A 46 -13.67 0.22 1.55
N ARG A 47 -12.74 1.15 1.83
CA ARG A 47 -13.02 2.33 2.66
C ARG A 47 -12.94 3.63 1.86
N ASP A 48 -13.94 4.47 2.10
CA ASP A 48 -13.90 5.90 1.79
C ASP A 48 -13.96 6.68 3.11
N GLY A 49 -13.49 7.93 3.11
CA GLY A 49 -13.64 8.80 4.27
C GLY A 49 -13.15 10.22 4.00
N VAL A 50 -12.55 10.86 5.01
CA VAL A 50 -12.14 12.26 4.96
C VAL A 50 -10.64 12.38 5.21
N ALA A 51 -9.93 13.04 4.31
CA ALA A 51 -8.49 13.28 4.36
C ALA A 51 -8.04 14.01 5.64
N GLN A 52 -6.71 14.12 5.83
CA GLN A 52 -6.12 14.76 7.01
C GLN A 52 -6.57 16.22 7.20
N ASP A 53 -6.92 16.93 6.12
CA ASP A 53 -7.46 18.29 6.16
C ASP A 53 -8.88 18.39 6.77
N ARG A 54 -9.49 17.23 7.08
CA ARG A 54 -10.84 17.05 7.64
C ARG A 54 -11.96 17.67 6.80
N LYS A 55 -11.70 17.95 5.52
CA LYS A 55 -12.65 18.58 4.59
C LYS A 55 -12.79 17.79 3.30
N THR A 56 -11.68 17.28 2.78
CA THR A 56 -11.66 16.60 1.49
C THR A 56 -12.05 15.15 1.67
N LYS A 57 -13.11 14.73 0.99
CA LYS A 57 -13.50 13.33 0.95
C LYS A 57 -12.59 12.58 -0.03
N ILE A 58 -12.08 11.45 0.40
CA ILE A 58 -11.13 10.64 -0.38
C ILE A 58 -11.49 9.16 -0.30
N SER A 59 -11.08 8.45 -1.34
CA SER A 59 -11.16 6.99 -1.42
C SER A 59 -9.88 6.40 -0.83
N TYR A 60 -9.94 5.72 0.31
CA TYR A 60 -8.77 5.07 0.93
C TYR A 60 -8.39 3.76 0.26
N ARG A 61 -9.26 3.20 -0.58
CA ARG A 61 -9.05 2.00 -1.39
C ARG A 61 -8.09 2.20 -2.57
N THR A 62 -7.16 3.14 -2.47
CA THR A 62 -6.21 3.49 -3.53
C THR A 62 -4.76 3.31 -3.11
N SER A 63 -3.92 3.08 -4.10
CA SER A 63 -2.46 3.09 -4.00
C SER A 63 -1.84 3.65 -5.28
N VAL A 64 -0.60 4.12 -5.18
CA VAL A 64 0.20 4.57 -6.33
C VAL A 64 1.50 3.80 -6.32
N SER A 65 1.90 3.28 -7.48
CA SER A 65 3.11 2.50 -7.69
C SER A 65 3.85 3.01 -8.91
N ARG A 66 5.16 3.21 -8.74
CA ARG A 66 6.07 3.53 -9.83
C ARG A 66 6.54 2.25 -10.51
N ASP A 67 6.42 2.23 -11.83
CA ASP A 67 7.13 1.28 -12.68
C ASP A 67 8.44 1.91 -13.16
N ARG A 68 9.57 1.39 -12.67
CA ARG A 68 10.91 1.82 -13.11
C ARG A 68 11.42 1.01 -14.31
N GLY A 69 10.59 0.12 -14.86
CA GLY A 69 11.03 -0.88 -15.83
C GLY A 69 11.90 -1.97 -15.19
N GLY A 70 12.17 -3.02 -15.97
CA GLY A 70 12.83 -4.24 -15.49
C GLY A 70 11.84 -5.36 -15.18
N ALA A 71 12.31 -6.61 -15.18
CA ALA A 71 11.46 -7.78 -15.05
C ALA A 71 10.70 -7.77 -13.70
N TYR A 72 9.38 -7.54 -13.77
CA TYR A 72 8.43 -7.56 -12.65
C TYR A 72 8.59 -6.48 -11.57
N ALA A 73 9.43 -5.45 -11.77
CA ALA A 73 9.64 -4.38 -10.80
C ALA A 73 8.33 -3.63 -10.44
N GLY A 74 7.60 -3.15 -11.44
CA GLY A 74 6.31 -2.48 -11.22
C GLY A 74 5.27 -3.39 -10.54
N ILE A 75 5.21 -4.68 -10.92
CA ILE A 75 4.26 -5.65 -10.35
C ILE A 75 4.57 -5.94 -8.88
N HIS A 76 5.86 -6.04 -8.52
CA HIS A 76 6.27 -6.18 -7.13
C HIS A 76 5.82 -4.97 -6.31
N THR A 77 6.08 -3.74 -6.80
CA THR A 77 5.65 -2.51 -6.14
C THR A 77 4.13 -2.48 -5.97
N VAL A 78 3.35 -2.78 -7.01
CA VAL A 78 1.87 -2.84 -6.89
C VAL A 78 1.44 -3.87 -5.86
N SER A 79 2.08 -5.03 -5.81
CA SER A 79 1.77 -6.08 -4.83
C SER A 79 2.06 -5.63 -3.39
N HIS A 80 3.15 -4.90 -3.18
CA HIS A 80 3.51 -4.29 -1.88
C HIS A 80 2.45 -3.28 -1.44
N GLU A 81 2.06 -2.37 -2.34
CA GLU A 81 1.10 -1.32 -2.02
C GLU A 81 -0.33 -1.87 -1.81
N LEU A 82 -0.73 -2.89 -2.57
CA LEU A 82 -1.99 -3.58 -2.34
C LEU A 82 -2.01 -4.29 -0.98
N ALA A 83 -0.89 -4.86 -0.54
CA ALA A 83 -0.80 -5.48 0.78
C ALA A 83 -0.91 -4.44 1.91
N HIS A 84 -0.36 -3.23 1.74
CA HIS A 84 -0.65 -2.10 2.63
C HIS A 84 -2.13 -1.73 2.62
N ASN A 85 -2.78 -1.64 1.46
CA ASN A 85 -4.23 -1.41 1.42
C ASN A 85 -5.01 -2.51 2.15
N MET A 86 -4.53 -3.76 2.06
CA MET A 86 -5.02 -4.91 2.81
C MET A 86 -4.53 -4.96 4.27
N GLY A 87 -3.82 -3.95 4.77
CA GLY A 87 -3.55 -3.77 6.19
C GLY A 87 -2.25 -4.39 6.71
N ALA A 88 -1.42 -4.98 5.84
CA ALA A 88 -0.08 -5.43 6.21
C ALA A 88 0.86 -4.24 6.39
N PRO A 89 1.52 -4.07 7.56
CA PRO A 89 2.65 -3.18 7.70
C PRO A 89 3.90 -3.78 7.05
N HIS A 90 5.02 -3.07 7.10
CA HIS A 90 6.31 -3.65 6.72
C HIS A 90 6.70 -4.80 7.64
N ASP A 91 7.52 -5.73 7.14
CA ASP A 91 8.12 -6.80 7.95
C ASP A 91 9.21 -6.23 8.86
N GLY A 92 9.32 -6.70 10.10
CA GLY A 92 10.37 -6.25 11.03
C GLY A 92 10.11 -4.88 11.67
N GLU A 93 8.89 -4.36 11.53
CA GLU A 93 8.48 -3.05 12.04
C GLU A 93 7.60 -3.20 13.30
N LYS A 94 7.51 -2.13 14.07
CA LYS A 94 6.56 -2.01 15.18
C LYS A 94 5.96 -0.61 15.18
N SER A 95 4.64 -0.54 15.31
CA SER A 95 3.93 0.74 15.32
C SER A 95 4.37 1.61 16.49
N SER A 96 4.44 2.91 16.29
CA SER A 96 4.72 3.87 17.36
C SER A 96 3.53 3.97 18.34
N PRO A 97 3.76 4.48 19.57
CA PRO A 97 2.68 4.74 20.53
C PRO A 97 1.62 5.73 20.04
N GLU A 98 1.92 6.59 19.08
CA GLU A 98 1.04 7.63 18.54
C GLU A 98 0.18 7.17 17.37
N GLU A 99 0.59 6.10 16.67
CA GLU A 99 -0.18 5.58 15.53
C GLU A 99 -1.54 5.02 15.95
N SER A 100 -2.59 5.33 15.18
CA SER A 100 -3.95 4.89 15.48
C SER A 100 -4.13 3.37 15.33
N ARG A 101 -3.42 2.75 14.38
CA ARG A 101 -3.40 1.31 14.18
C ARG A 101 -2.13 0.73 14.81
N LYS A 102 -2.32 -0.19 15.76
CA LYS A 102 -1.21 -0.89 16.42
C LYS A 102 -0.82 -2.14 15.65
N TYR A 103 0.48 -2.36 15.47
CA TYR A 103 1.03 -3.55 14.85
C TYR A 103 2.44 -3.88 15.36
N ASP A 104 2.81 -5.15 15.29
CA ASP A 104 4.15 -5.65 15.59
C ASP A 104 4.47 -6.81 14.64
N THR A 105 5.37 -6.56 13.70
CA THR A 105 5.84 -7.53 12.71
C THR A 105 7.30 -7.91 12.95
N THR A 106 7.85 -7.62 14.13
CA THR A 106 9.25 -7.95 14.48
C THR A 106 9.57 -9.45 14.44
N GLY A 107 8.54 -10.31 14.51
CA GLY A 107 8.65 -11.75 14.29
C GLY A 107 8.92 -12.19 12.84
N CYS A 108 8.80 -11.29 11.87
CA CYS A 108 9.15 -11.51 10.46
C CYS A 108 10.29 -10.56 10.08
N PRO A 109 11.56 -11.00 10.11
CA PRO A 109 12.69 -10.11 9.86
C PRO A 109 12.65 -9.46 8.48
N TRP A 110 12.93 -8.15 8.42
CA TRP A 110 13.08 -7.39 7.17
C TRP A 110 14.04 -8.07 6.16
N ASN A 111 15.09 -8.70 6.70
CA ASN A 111 16.15 -9.37 5.94
C ASN A 111 15.74 -10.70 5.29
N ASP A 112 14.58 -11.26 5.64
CA ASP A 112 14.04 -12.45 4.96
C ASP A 112 13.56 -12.15 3.53
N GLY A 113 13.35 -10.87 3.23
CA GLY A 113 13.11 -10.36 1.89
C GLY A 113 11.82 -10.83 1.23
N TYR A 114 10.74 -10.90 2.03
CA TYR A 114 9.37 -11.02 1.52
C TYR A 114 8.91 -9.70 0.89
N ILE A 115 7.75 -9.71 0.22
CA ILE A 115 7.19 -8.54 -0.50
C ILE A 115 7.12 -7.28 0.37
N MET A 116 6.85 -7.41 1.68
CA MET A 116 6.72 -6.26 2.60
C MET A 116 8.06 -5.71 3.11
N SER A 117 9.18 -6.09 2.48
CA SER A 117 10.49 -5.45 2.64
C SER A 117 11.00 -4.87 1.31
N TYR A 118 12.04 -4.05 1.36
CA TYR A 118 12.67 -3.46 0.15
C TYR A 118 13.84 -4.30 -0.40
N ILE A 119 14.03 -5.54 0.08
CA ILE A 119 15.17 -6.38 -0.33
C ILE A 119 14.85 -7.13 -1.62
N TRP A 120 15.40 -6.64 -2.72
CA TRP A 120 15.16 -7.18 -4.06
C TRP A 120 15.83 -8.54 -4.35
N ASN A 121 16.94 -8.84 -3.69
CA ASN A 121 17.78 -10.00 -4.00
C ASN A 121 17.49 -11.25 -3.16
N ALA A 122 16.33 -11.31 -2.51
CA ALA A 122 15.97 -12.42 -1.65
C ALA A 122 15.19 -13.53 -2.37
N ARG A 123 15.26 -14.76 -1.82
CA ARG A 123 14.52 -15.92 -2.31
C ARG A 123 13.00 -15.75 -2.20
N ASN A 124 12.55 -14.95 -1.22
CA ASN A 124 11.14 -14.77 -0.87
C ASN A 124 10.48 -13.54 -1.52
N LYS A 125 11.16 -12.85 -2.45
CA LYS A 125 10.70 -11.56 -3.00
C LYS A 125 9.33 -11.57 -3.71
N LEU A 126 8.79 -12.74 -4.03
CA LEU A 126 7.47 -12.89 -4.65
C LEU A 126 6.43 -13.53 -3.72
N THR A 127 6.73 -13.63 -2.42
CA THR A 127 5.85 -14.20 -1.41
C THR A 127 5.66 -13.25 -0.24
N PHE A 128 4.56 -13.46 0.51
CA PHE A 128 4.26 -12.72 1.73
C PHE A 128 4.72 -13.50 2.96
N SER A 129 5.21 -12.79 3.98
CA SER A 129 5.58 -13.36 5.27
C SER A 129 4.33 -13.87 6.02
N SER A 130 4.53 -14.64 7.09
CA SER A 130 3.44 -15.01 7.99
C SER A 130 2.79 -13.78 8.64
N CYS A 131 3.58 -12.73 8.94
CA CYS A 131 3.10 -11.48 9.53
C CYS A 131 2.22 -10.69 8.56
N SER A 132 2.65 -10.52 7.29
CA SER A 132 1.83 -9.83 6.30
C SER A 132 0.50 -10.57 6.09
N ARG A 133 0.54 -11.91 5.99
CA ARG A 133 -0.66 -12.75 5.84
C ARG A 133 -1.60 -12.67 7.03
N PHE A 134 -1.07 -12.54 8.24
CA PHE A 134 -1.86 -12.33 9.45
C PHE A 134 -2.63 -11.01 9.35
N TYR A 135 -1.92 -9.89 9.16
CA TYR A 135 -2.56 -8.57 9.12
C TYR A 135 -3.51 -8.36 7.94
N MET A 136 -3.25 -9.01 6.80
CA MET A 136 -4.19 -9.00 5.67
C MET A 136 -5.51 -9.71 5.99
N ARG A 137 -5.48 -10.75 6.82
CA ARG A 137 -6.70 -11.47 7.23
C ARG A 137 -7.51 -10.72 8.26
N GLU A 138 -6.87 -9.93 9.12
CA GLU A 138 -7.56 -9.21 10.20
C GLU A 138 -8.48 -8.08 9.72
N ILE A 139 -8.43 -7.72 8.43
CA ILE A 139 -9.26 -6.61 7.89
C ILE A 139 -10.22 -7.02 6.77
N ILE A 140 -10.21 -8.29 6.38
CA ILE A 140 -11.11 -8.89 5.38
C ILE A 140 -12.14 -9.72 6.13
#